data_AF-A0A966NDC2-F1
#
_entry.id   AF-A0A966NDC2-F1
#
_cell.length_a   1.000
_cell.length_b   1.000
_cell.length_c   1.000
_cell.angle_alpha   90.00
_cell.angle_beta   90.00
_cell.angle_gamma   90.00
#
_symmetry.space_group_name_H-M   'P 1'
#
loop_
_entity.id
_entity.type
_entity.pdbx_description
1 polymer ?
#
loop_
_entity_poly.entity_id
_entity_poly.type
_entity_poly.pdbx_seq_one_letter_code
_entity_poly.pdbx_strand_id
1 'polypeptide(L)'
;MKLFANSFERLTLLLAWLAAWLFVASGIMLSYEVVARYFFLAPTKWAAELSQLCLIYGTLLSLCWLLQNRRHIQINAITSLLNEKVQRLVGILTMAVLIWFSVFVVIYGWNIFYDSFERGRTT
;
A
#
# COMPACT_ATOMS: atom_id res chain seq x y z
N MET A 1 -30.99 -7.08 -8.48
CA MET A 1 -29.55 -6.82 -8.80
C MET A 1 -29.05 -5.46 -8.27
N LYS A 2 -29.78 -4.35 -8.44
CA LYS A 2 -29.37 -3.01 -7.92
C LYS A 2 -29.17 -2.94 -6.40
N LEU A 3 -29.95 -3.70 -5.62
CA LEU A 3 -29.86 -3.74 -4.16
C LEU A 3 -28.55 -4.37 -3.67
N PHE A 4 -28.06 -5.41 -4.36
CA PHE A 4 -26.78 -6.06 -4.05
C PHE A 4 -25.58 -5.16 -4.37
N ALA A 5 -25.63 -4.47 -5.53
CA ALA A 5 -24.60 -3.51 -5.91
C ALA A 5 -24.49 -2.34 -4.92
N ASN A 6 -25.62 -1.80 -4.47
CA ASN A 6 -25.63 -0.67 -3.53
C ASN A 6 -25.12 -1.07 -2.13
N SER A 7 -25.38 -2.31 -1.68
CA SER A 7 -24.80 -2.83 -0.44
C SER A 7 -23.29 -3.01 -0.55
N PHE A 8 -22.80 -3.48 -1.70
CA PHE A 8 -21.37 -3.65 -1.96
C PHE A 8 -20.63 -2.31 -1.99
N GLU A 9 -21.20 -1.29 -2.65
CA GLU A 9 -20.63 0.07 -2.68
C GLU A 9 -20.54 0.71 -1.29
N ARG A 10 -21.56 0.53 -0.44
CA ARG A 10 -21.52 1.02 0.94
C ARG A 10 -20.44 0.32 1.76
N LEU A 11 -20.28 -0.99 1.58
CA LEU A 11 -19.24 -1.76 2.25
C LEU A 11 -17.86 -1.27 1.84
N THR A 12 -17.58 -1.15 0.54
CA THR A 12 -16.27 -0.67 0.05
C THR A 12 -15.98 0.76 0.51
N LEU A 13 -17.00 1.62 0.60
CA LEU A 13 -16.85 3.00 1.08
C LEU A 13 -16.58 3.06 2.59
N LEU A 14 -17.23 2.21 3.40
CA LEU A 14 -16.93 2.09 4.84
C LEU A 14 -15.49 1.61 5.08
N LEU A 15 -15.04 0.62 4.32
CA LEU A 15 -13.65 0.13 4.38
C LEU A 15 -12.65 1.22 4.00
N ALA A 16 -12.96 2.02 2.96
CA ALA A 16 -12.14 3.16 2.56
C ALA A 16 -12.07 4.23 3.66
N TRP A 17 -13.18 4.49 4.35
CA TRP A 17 -13.20 5.43 5.48
C TRP A 17 -12.35 4.92 6.65
N LEU A 18 -12.47 3.63 6.98
CA LEU A 18 -11.65 2.99 8.02
C LEU A 18 -10.15 3.06 7.67
N ALA A 19 -9.80 2.82 6.41
CA ALA A 19 -8.43 2.98 5.93
C ALA A 19 -7.91 4.42 6.08
N ALA A 20 -8.75 5.43 5.81
CA ALA A 20 -8.39 6.83 6.00
C ALA A 20 -8.03 7.14 7.47
N TRP A 21 -8.79 6.60 8.43
CA TRP A 21 -8.46 6.74 9.86
C TRP A 21 -7.14 6.06 10.23
N LEU A 22 -6.88 4.87 9.68
CA LEU A 22 -5.61 4.17 9.90
C LEU A 22 -4.42 5.00 9.40
N PHE A 23 -4.57 5.67 8.24
CA PHE A 23 -3.52 6.56 7.73
C PHE A 23 -3.28 7.77 8.64
N VAL A 24 -4.35 8.42 9.11
CA VAL A 24 -4.23 9.54 10.06
C VAL A 24 -3.55 9.07 11.35
N ALA A 25 -3.97 7.93 11.90
CA ALA A 25 -3.36 7.35 13.09
C ALA A 25 -1.87 7.05 12.88
N SER A 26 -1.49 6.47 11.74
CA SER A 26 -0.09 6.20 11.42
C SER A 26 0.75 7.48 11.35
N GLY A 27 0.19 8.56 10.79
CA GLY A 27 0.87 9.86 10.71
C GLY A 27 1.08 10.50 12.09
N ILE A 28 0.10 10.38 12.99
CA ILE A 28 0.22 10.85 14.38
C ILE A 28 1.30 10.05 15.12
N MET A 29 1.30 8.72 15.00
CA MET A 29 2.30 7.85 15.64
C MET A 29 3.72 8.16 15.14
N LEU A 30 3.89 8.33 13.84
CA LEU A 30 5.18 8.66 13.25
C LEU A 30 5.67 10.06 13.68
N SER A 31 4.75 11.03 13.73
CA SER A 31 5.06 12.37 14.24
C SER A 31 5.48 12.34 15.71
N TYR A 32 4.77 11.56 16.53
CA TYR A 32 5.14 11.32 17.92
C TYR A 32 6.52 10.68 18.04
N GLU A 33 6.82 9.66 17.24
CA GLU A 33 8.13 8.99 17.25
C GLU A 33 9.27 9.95 16.90
N VAL A 34 9.08 10.80 15.88
CA VAL A 34 10.02 11.85 15.50
C VAL A 34 10.25 12.79 16.69
N VAL A 35 9.19 13.29 17.32
CA VAL A 35 9.32 14.18 18.49
C VAL A 35 10.01 13.46 19.66
N ALA A 36 9.61 12.22 19.97
CA ALA A 36 10.21 11.41 21.04
C ALA A 36 11.71 11.19 20.82
N ARG A 37 12.12 10.94 19.58
CA ARG A 37 13.52 10.71 19.22
C ARG A 37 14.37 11.95 19.36
N TYR A 38 13.88 13.10 18.88
CA TYR A 38 14.66 14.35 18.86
C TYR A 38 14.62 15.11 20.19
N PHE A 39 13.51 15.06 20.93
CA PHE A 39 13.35 15.81 22.19
C PHE A 39 13.57 14.97 23.44
N PHE A 40 13.22 13.68 23.42
CA PHE A 40 13.27 12.81 24.61
C PHE A 40 14.40 11.77 24.55
N LEU A 41 15.18 11.70 23.46
CA LEU A 41 16.30 10.76 23.25
C LEU A 41 15.95 9.28 23.49
N ALA A 42 14.65 8.94 23.51
CA ALA A 42 14.12 7.62 23.85
C ALA A 42 13.24 7.10 22.70
N PRO A 43 13.80 6.35 21.73
CA PRO A 43 13.03 5.83 20.60
C PRO A 43 12.03 4.75 21.07
N THR A 44 10.74 5.00 20.86
CA THR A 44 9.66 4.07 21.19
C THR A 44 9.42 3.06 20.06
N LYS A 45 10.00 1.87 20.17
CA LYS A 45 9.88 0.79 19.16
C LYS A 45 8.43 0.41 18.81
N TRP A 46 7.52 0.47 19.79
CA TRP A 46 6.12 0.09 19.60
C TRP A 46 5.35 1.04 18.66
N ALA A 47 5.71 2.32 18.61
CA ALA A 47 5.04 3.30 17.75
C ALA A 47 5.35 3.06 16.27
N ALA A 48 6.61 2.72 15.96
CA ALA A 48 7.07 2.40 14.62
C ALA A 48 6.34 1.17 14.06
N GLU A 49 6.38 0.05 14.78
CA GLU A 49 5.74 -1.20 14.37
C GLU A 49 4.22 -1.03 14.17
N LEU A 50 3.55 -0.32 15.09
CA LEU A 50 2.11 -0.09 15.00
C LEU A 50 1.74 0.81 13.81
N SER A 51 2.54 1.85 13.55
CA SER A 51 2.34 2.72 12.38
C SER A 51 2.51 1.95 11.07
N GLN A 52 3.48 1.03 11.00
CA GLN A 52 3.72 0.17 9.85
C GLN A 52 2.54 -0.79 9.62
N LEU A 53 2.01 -1.41 10.67
CA LEU A 53 0.81 -2.25 10.58
C LEU A 53 -0.40 -1.43 10.10
N CYS A 54 -0.62 -0.23 10.64
CA CYS A 54 -1.68 0.67 10.17
C CYS A 54 -1.55 0.99 8.68
N LEU A 55 -0.33 1.21 8.17
CA LEU A 55 -0.09 1.45 6.75
C LEU A 55 -0.39 0.21 5.90
N ILE A 56 0.04 -0.98 6.32
CA ILE A 56 -0.21 -2.24 5.61
C ILE A 56 -1.72 -2.53 5.53
N TYR A 57 -2.41 -2.51 6.67
CA TYR A 57 -3.86 -2.76 6.68
C TYR A 57 -4.65 -1.65 6.01
N GLY A 58 -4.27 -0.39 6.19
CA GLY A 58 -4.90 0.76 5.54
C GLY A 58 -4.81 0.67 4.02
N THR A 59 -3.64 0.30 3.47
CA THR A 59 -3.47 0.12 2.02
C THR A 59 -4.31 -1.04 1.48
N LEU A 60 -4.29 -2.21 2.14
CA LEU A 60 -5.09 -3.37 1.74
C LEU A 60 -6.60 -3.07 1.74
N LEU A 61 -7.11 -2.39 2.78
CA LEU A 61 -8.53 -2.05 2.90
C LEU A 61 -8.97 -0.98 1.89
N SER A 62 -8.13 0.02 1.63
CA SER A 62 -8.40 1.07 0.64
C SER A 62 -8.38 0.54 -0.81
N LEU A 63 -7.57 -0.49 -1.07
CA LEU A 63 -7.33 -1.03 -2.41
C LEU A 63 -8.61 -1.46 -3.13
N CYS A 64 -9.54 -2.13 -2.43
CA CYS A 64 -10.81 -2.59 -3.02
C CYS A 64 -11.65 -1.43 -3.59
N TRP A 65 -11.78 -0.34 -2.84
CA TRP A 65 -12.52 0.84 -3.29
C TRP A 65 -11.77 1.59 -4.40
N LEU A 66 -10.44 1.68 -4.30
CA LEU A 66 -9.60 2.33 -5.30
C LEU A 66 -9.66 1.61 -6.66
N LEU A 67 -9.67 0.28 -6.65
CA LEU A 67 -9.72 -0.56 -7.85
C LEU A 67 -11.07 -0.44 -8.56
N GLN A 68 -12.16 -0.39 -7.79
CA GLN A 68 -13.52 -0.17 -8.31
C GLN A 68 -13.63 1.17 -9.06
N ASN A 69 -13.00 2.22 -8.52
CA ASN A 69 -12.99 3.54 -9.14
C ASN A 69 -11.95 3.70 -10.26
N ARG A 70 -11.17 2.65 -10.59
CA ARG A 70 -10.03 2.71 -11.53
C ARG A 70 -9.04 3.84 -11.22
N ARG A 71 -8.97 4.27 -9.96
CA ARG A 71 -8.09 5.36 -9.48
C ARG A 71 -6.76 4.85 -8.95
N HIS A 72 -6.45 3.57 -9.15
CA HIS A 72 -5.11 3.05 -8.93
C HIS A 72 -4.13 3.94 -9.70
N ILE A 73 -3.00 4.33 -9.07
CA ILE A 73 -2.08 5.37 -9.59
C ILE A 73 -1.75 5.07 -11.06
N GLN A 74 -2.47 5.71 -11.97
CA GLN A 74 -2.16 5.80 -13.38
C GLN A 74 -1.75 7.23 -13.59
N ILE A 75 -0.59 7.45 -14.20
CA ILE A 75 -0.07 8.77 -14.55
C ILE A 75 -0.90 9.27 -15.76
N ASN A 76 -2.20 9.49 -15.56
CA ASN A 76 -3.12 9.95 -16.58
C ASN A 76 -2.90 11.43 -16.89
N ALA A 77 -2.35 12.20 -15.95
CA ALA A 77 -2.07 13.62 -16.13
C ALA A 77 -1.06 13.88 -17.27
N ILE A 78 -0.04 13.03 -17.43
CA ILE A 78 0.98 13.19 -18.48
C ILE A 78 0.61 12.39 -19.73
N THR A 79 -0.03 11.22 -19.58
CA THR A 79 -0.38 10.37 -20.73
C THR A 79 -1.61 10.84 -21.51
N SER A 80 -2.50 11.63 -20.91
CA SER A 80 -3.67 12.20 -21.62
C SER A 80 -3.31 13.31 -22.62
N LEU A 81 -2.11 13.89 -22.51
CA LEU A 81 -1.58 14.86 -23.46
C LEU A 81 -0.84 14.20 -24.63
N LEU A 82 -0.68 12.88 -24.59
CA LEU A 82 0.14 12.10 -25.51
C LEU A 82 -0.73 11.29 -26.48
N ASN A 83 -0.19 11.04 -27.68
CA ASN A 83 -0.89 10.33 -28.75
C ASN A 83 -1.21 8.87 -28.34
N GLU A 84 -2.34 8.31 -28.80
CA GLU A 84 -2.87 7.00 -28.35
C GLU A 84 -1.87 5.84 -28.46
N LYS A 85 -1.00 5.88 -29.48
CA LYS A 85 0.06 4.88 -29.69
C LYS A 85 1.11 4.90 -28.58
N VAL A 86 1.48 6.10 -28.11
CA VAL A 86 2.48 6.28 -27.05
C VAL A 86 1.87 5.92 -25.70
N GLN A 87 0.59 6.22 -25.47
CA GLN A 87 -0.12 5.79 -24.27
C GLN A 87 -0.13 4.26 -24.13
N ARG A 88 -0.38 3.52 -25.22
CA ARG A 88 -0.31 2.05 -25.22
C ARG A 88 1.11 1.53 -24.94
N LEU A 89 2.12 2.14 -25.54
CA LEU A 89 3.52 1.74 -25.32
C LEU A 89 3.96 1.96 -23.86
N VAL A 90 3.62 3.11 -23.27
CA VAL A 90 3.89 3.43 -21.87
C VAL A 90 3.16 2.47 -20.94
N GLY A 91 1.92 2.09 -21.25
CA GLY A 91 1.17 1.09 -20.49
C GLY A 91 1.85 -0.28 -20.49
N ILE A 92 2.31 -0.74 -21.66
CA ILE A 92 3.06 -2.00 -21.79
C ILE A 92 4.37 -1.94 -21.01
N LEU A 93 5.12 -0.84 -21.12
CA LEU A 93 6.39 -0.66 -20.41
C LEU A 93 6.17 -0.66 -18.90
N THR A 94 5.13 0.01 -18.42
CA THR A 94 4.78 0.04 -16.99
C THR A 94 4.46 -1.36 -16.49
N MET A 95 3.68 -2.14 -17.24
CA MET A 95 3.39 -3.54 -16.91
C MET A 95 4.66 -4.40 -16.88
N ALA A 96 5.57 -4.21 -17.83
CA ALA A 96 6.84 -4.94 -17.86
C ALA A 96 7.71 -4.62 -16.62
N VAL A 97 7.80 -3.33 -16.24
CA VAL A 97 8.53 -2.90 -15.04
C VAL A 97 7.88 -3.48 -13.77
N LEU A 98 6.55 -3.49 -13.70
CA LEU A 98 5.82 -4.10 -12.57
C LEU A 98 6.07 -5.60 -12.45
N ILE A 99 6.08 -6.33 -13.57
CA ILE A 99 6.41 -7.76 -13.58
C ILE A 99 7.84 -7.98 -13.10
N TRP A 100 8.80 -7.20 -13.62
CA TRP A 100 10.20 -7.28 -13.21
C TRP A 100 10.37 -7.01 -11.71
N PHE A 101 9.74 -5.95 -11.19
CA PHE A 101 9.77 -5.62 -9.76
C PHE A 101 9.13 -6.73 -8.90
N SER A 102 7.99 -7.27 -9.35
CA SER A 102 7.31 -8.38 -8.66
C SER A 102 8.21 -9.62 -8.55
N VAL A 103 8.87 -10.00 -9.65
CA VAL A 103 9.84 -11.12 -9.65
C VAL A 103 11.00 -10.85 -8.68
N PHE A 104 11.52 -9.64 -8.67
CA PHE A 104 12.58 -9.24 -7.75
C PHE A 104 12.14 -9.39 -6.28
N VAL A 105 10.94 -8.90 -5.93
CA VAL A 105 10.38 -9.05 -4.58
C VAL A 105 10.21 -10.52 -4.21
N VAL A 106 9.76 -11.38 -5.12
CA VAL A 106 9.63 -12.83 -4.87
C VAL A 106 10.98 -13.48 -4.57
N ILE A 107 12.03 -13.16 -5.32
CA ILE A 107 13.38 -13.73 -5.11
C ILE A 107 13.93 -13.33 -3.74
N TYR A 108 13.83 -12.05 -3.38
CA TYR A 108 14.31 -11.57 -2.07
C TYR A 108 13.45 -12.08 -0.93
N GLY A 109 12.13 -12.12 -1.11
CA GLY A 109 11.20 -12.71 -0.13
C GLY A 109 11.52 -14.18 0.12
N TRP A 110 11.82 -14.95 -0.92
CA TRP A 110 12.25 -16.34 -0.80
C TRP A 110 13.57 -16.49 -0.06
N ASN A 111 14.56 -15.63 -0.34
CA ASN A 111 15.83 -15.65 0.38
C ASN A 111 15.65 -15.37 1.88
N ILE A 112 14.83 -14.38 2.24
CA ILE A 112 14.53 -14.06 3.65
C ILE A 112 13.80 -15.23 4.32
N PHE A 113 12.86 -15.87 3.62
CA PHE A 113 12.16 -17.05 4.11
C PHE A 113 13.13 -18.22 4.36
N TYR A 114 13.99 -18.52 3.38
CA TYR A 114 14.96 -19.60 3.47
C TYR A 114 15.97 -19.38 4.60
N ASP A 115 16.49 -18.16 4.75
CA ASP A 115 17.41 -17.77 5.82
C ASP A 115 16.74 -17.84 7.21
N SER A 116 15.43 -17.58 7.29
CA SER A 116 14.65 -17.73 8.52
C SER A 116 14.37 -19.21 8.86
N PHE A 117 14.16 -20.05 7.83
CA PHE A 117 13.94 -21.48 7.97
C PHE A 117 15.21 -22.21 8.46
N GLU A 118 16.39 -21.90 7.89
CA GLU A 118 17.67 -22.48 8.33
C GLU A 118 18.05 -22.06 9.76
N ARG A 119 17.69 -20.83 10.17
CA ARG A 119 18.01 -20.31 11.50
C ARG A 119 17.05 -20.78 12.61
N GLY A 120 16.02 -21.56 12.27
CA GLY A 120 15.06 -22.10 13.23
C GLY A 120 14.27 -21.05 14.01
N ARG A 121 14.17 -19.81 13.50
CA ARG A 121 13.38 -18.74 14.13
C ARG A 121 11.98 -18.76 13.55
N THR A 122 11.11 -19.57 14.15
CA THR A 122 9.67 -19.69 13.80
C THR A 122 8.79 -18.62 14.49
N THR A 123 9.36 -17.48 14.85
CA THR A 123 8.68 -16.30 15.40
C THR A 123 9.02 -15.09 14.59
#